data_AF-A0A965AAS0-F1
#
_entry.id   AF-A0A965AAS0-F1
#
_cell.length_a   1.000
_cell.length_b   1.000
_cell.length_c   1.000
_cell.angle_alpha   90.00
_cell.angle_beta   90.00
_cell.angle_gamma   90.00
#
_symmetry.space_group_name_H-M   'P 1'
#
loop_
_entity.id
_entity.type
_entity.pdbx_description
1 polymer ?
#
loop_
_entity_poly.entity_id
_entity_poly.type
_entity_poly.pdbx_seq_one_letter_code
_entity_poly.pdbx_strand_id
1 'polypeptide(L)'
;MDKLPVRIIVLLLLLGSGLTLRAQQALITMKDSARVATEVQSVKNNLLIVKEGALSLNLIAIIQFQNTDQQSVDPLLVESLLKADIVVYVGSTKLVKEIVKEVIPPPDTVRKKTPQLTRPAVTPQPANETPKQVRPKPVPPSDSTIVAEALEKGKLNNFYGGVGLGLDYGGVGGRLTYIPGDDKKTSVGVFFAAGLALNGFSYNAGVSLRIGEKRLVPTLSAMYGYNGVIKVIGAPQYDKTYYGPSVALGFENKTRNSDDNFIHVELIIPFRSAAFHNDLKALQNNPGIEINDPSPVLISIGYHFKF
;
A
#
# COMPACT_ATOMS: atom_id res chain seq x y z
N MET A 1 23.85 31.75 4.28
CA MET A 1 24.15 30.58 3.41
C MET A 1 24.26 29.30 4.25
N ASP A 2 23.22 29.06 5.05
CA ASP A 2 22.31 27.92 5.12
C ASP A 2 22.91 26.50 5.06
N LYS A 3 23.25 25.98 6.24
CA LYS A 3 23.53 24.57 6.54
C LYS A 3 22.25 23.72 6.73
N LEU A 4 21.07 24.30 6.49
CA LEU A 4 19.77 23.67 6.67
C LEU A 4 19.49 22.46 5.73
N PRO A 5 19.88 22.46 4.44
CA PRO A 5 19.54 21.34 3.56
C PRO A 5 20.33 20.06 3.87
N VAL A 6 21.54 20.17 4.43
CA VAL A 6 22.39 19.00 4.74
C VAL A 6 21.83 18.19 5.91
N ARG A 7 21.26 18.84 6.92
CA ARG A 7 20.72 18.15 8.11
C ARG A 7 19.45 17.37 7.82
N ILE A 8 18.59 17.86 6.92
CA ILE A 8 17.37 17.16 6.49
C ILE A 8 17.72 15.96 5.60
N ILE A 9 18.72 16.09 4.73
CA ILE A 9 19.22 14.97 3.90
C ILE A 9 19.82 13.86 4.77
N VAL A 10 20.57 14.20 5.83
CA VAL A 10 21.12 13.22 6.78
C VAL A 10 20.01 12.54 7.60
N LEU A 11 18.96 13.26 7.99
CA LEU A 11 17.81 12.68 8.71
C LEU A 11 17.02 11.70 7.81
N LEU A 12 16.81 12.04 6.54
CA LEU A 12 16.16 11.16 5.56
C LEU A 12 17.03 9.94 5.20
N LEU A 13 18.35 10.08 5.15
CA LEU A 13 19.28 8.95 4.97
C LEU A 13 19.29 8.02 6.20
N LEU A 14 19.19 8.56 7.41
CA LEU A 14 19.12 7.77 8.65
C LEU A 14 17.79 7.00 8.78
N LEU A 15 16.68 7.58 8.34
CA LEU A 15 15.38 6.89 8.24
C LEU A 15 15.38 5.76 7.19
N GLY A 16 16.23 5.85 6.16
CA GLY A 16 16.40 4.80 5.14
C GLY A 16 17.31 3.64 5.55
N SER A 17 18.16 3.80 6.58
CA SER A 17 19.14 2.78 7.00
C SER A 17 18.63 1.74 8.02
N GLY A 18 17.38 1.85 8.49
CA GLY A 18 16.88 1.05 9.61
C GLY A 18 16.46 -0.40 9.30
N LEU A 19 16.32 -0.78 8.03
CA LEU A 19 15.86 -2.13 7.66
C LEU A 19 16.68 -2.68 6.49
N THR A 20 17.99 -2.80 6.69
CA THR A 20 18.72 -3.80 5.91
C THR A 20 18.28 -5.17 6.44
N LEU A 21 17.22 -5.72 5.85
CA LEU A 21 16.92 -7.14 5.97
C LEU A 21 18.20 -7.88 5.55
N ARG A 22 19.00 -8.30 6.53
CA ARG A 22 20.19 -9.09 6.26
C ARG A 22 19.68 -10.38 5.65
N ALA A 23 20.03 -10.61 4.39
CA ALA A 23 19.74 -11.85 3.71
C ALA A 23 20.36 -13.01 4.52
N GLN A 24 19.55 -14.00 4.88
CA GLN A 24 19.99 -15.13 5.72
C GLN A 24 20.20 -16.35 4.83
N GLN A 25 21.45 -16.80 4.70
CA GLN A 25 21.75 -18.03 3.96
C GLN A 25 21.13 -19.24 4.65
N ALA A 26 20.39 -20.04 3.89
CA ALA A 26 19.74 -21.24 4.38
C ALA A 26 19.83 -22.38 3.36
N LEU A 27 19.89 -23.60 3.87
CA LEU A 27 19.70 -24.83 3.11
C LEU A 27 18.25 -25.28 3.29
N ILE A 28 17.50 -25.28 2.21
CA ILE A 28 16.10 -25.70 2.16
C ILE A 28 16.05 -27.14 1.66
N THR A 29 15.41 -28.02 2.42
CA THR A 29 15.09 -29.39 1.99
C THR A 29 13.59 -29.49 1.73
N MET A 30 13.26 -29.88 0.51
CA MET A 30 11.90 -30.07 0.03
C MET A 30 11.36 -31.44 0.47
N LYS A 31 10.03 -31.62 0.44
CA LYS A 31 9.37 -32.89 0.82
C LYS A 31 9.73 -34.07 -0.10
N ASP A 32 10.10 -33.78 -1.34
CA ASP A 32 10.65 -34.77 -2.29
C ASP A 32 12.15 -35.03 -2.09
N SER A 33 12.73 -34.48 -1.01
CA SER A 33 14.17 -34.56 -0.67
C SER A 33 15.11 -33.72 -1.55
N ALA A 34 14.61 -32.91 -2.48
CA ALA A 34 15.44 -31.94 -3.19
C ALA A 34 16.02 -30.91 -2.20
N ARG A 35 17.27 -30.49 -2.42
CA ARG A 35 17.96 -29.52 -1.55
C ARG A 35 18.38 -28.29 -2.35
N VAL A 36 18.11 -27.11 -1.81
CA VAL A 36 18.43 -25.82 -2.43
C VAL A 36 19.09 -24.93 -1.39
N ALA A 37 20.32 -24.48 -1.68
CA ALA A 37 21.00 -23.46 -0.89
C ALA A 37 20.62 -22.08 -1.46
N THR A 38 20.09 -21.20 -0.61
CA THR A 38 19.56 -19.90 -1.04
C THR A 38 19.57 -18.89 0.12
N GLU A 39 19.37 -17.62 -0.17
CA GLU A 39 19.15 -16.56 0.81
C GLU A 39 17.64 -16.36 1.04
N VAL A 40 17.20 -16.60 2.27
CA VAL A 40 15.80 -16.37 2.69
C VAL A 40 15.61 -14.91 3.08
N GLN A 41 14.54 -14.31 2.58
CA GLN A 41 14.21 -12.90 2.82
C GLN A 41 12.99 -12.73 3.73
N SER A 42 11.86 -13.37 3.38
CA SER A 42 10.62 -13.24 4.15
C SER A 42 9.63 -14.36 3.83
N VAL A 43 8.58 -14.50 4.64
CA VAL A 43 7.42 -15.35 4.36
C VAL A 43 6.20 -14.47 4.10
N LYS A 44 5.53 -14.65 2.95
CA LYS A 44 4.30 -13.93 2.58
C LYS A 44 3.35 -14.86 1.84
N ASN A 45 2.05 -14.82 2.19
CA ASN A 45 0.99 -15.53 1.46
C ASN A 45 1.27 -17.03 1.20
N ASN A 46 1.77 -17.77 2.20
CA ASN A 46 2.17 -19.18 2.07
C ASN A 46 3.31 -19.45 1.07
N LEU A 47 4.09 -18.41 0.75
CA LEU A 47 5.32 -18.48 -0.04
C LEU A 47 6.51 -18.04 0.82
N LEU A 48 7.60 -18.79 0.71
CA LEU A 48 8.91 -18.37 1.16
C LEU A 48 9.56 -17.55 0.05
N ILE A 49 9.82 -16.28 0.33
CA ILE A 49 10.53 -15.39 -0.58
C ILE A 49 12.03 -15.58 -0.36
N VAL A 50 12.71 -15.99 -1.43
CA VAL A 50 14.14 -16.24 -1.46
C VAL A 50 14.78 -15.39 -2.56
N LYS A 51 16.11 -15.28 -2.57
CA LYS A 51 16.82 -14.45 -3.56
C LYS A 51 16.56 -14.86 -5.01
N GLU A 52 16.46 -16.14 -5.28
CA GLU A 52 16.24 -16.69 -6.63
C GLU A 52 14.75 -16.79 -7.01
N GLY A 53 13.81 -16.40 -6.13
CA GLY A 53 12.39 -16.43 -6.43
C GLY A 53 11.48 -16.69 -5.22
N ALA A 54 10.46 -17.51 -5.42
CA ALA A 54 9.51 -17.87 -4.36
C ALA A 54 9.26 -19.37 -4.35
N LEU A 55 9.20 -19.96 -3.14
CA LEU A 55 8.91 -21.38 -2.93
C LEU A 55 7.63 -21.54 -2.13
N SER A 56 6.77 -22.49 -2.50
CA SER A 56 5.58 -22.79 -1.71
C SER A 56 5.96 -23.47 -0.39
N LEU A 57 5.45 -22.95 0.73
CA LEU A 57 5.69 -23.56 2.06
C LEU A 57 5.23 -25.02 2.12
N ASN A 58 4.19 -25.37 1.35
CA ASN A 58 3.66 -26.73 1.30
C ASN A 58 4.65 -27.76 0.74
N LEU A 59 5.65 -27.32 -0.03
CA LEU A 59 6.68 -28.18 -0.64
C LEU A 59 7.93 -28.30 0.23
N ILE A 60 8.07 -27.46 1.26
CA ILE A 60 9.25 -27.40 2.11
C ILE A 60 9.05 -28.34 3.30
N ALA A 61 10.09 -29.12 3.62
CA ALA A 61 10.11 -29.99 4.79
C ALA A 61 11.00 -29.40 5.90
N ILE A 62 12.20 -28.94 5.54
CA ILE A 62 13.21 -28.48 6.48
C ILE A 62 13.88 -27.21 5.96
N ILE A 63 14.13 -26.25 6.84
CA ILE A 63 14.99 -25.09 6.56
C ILE A 63 16.10 -25.06 7.60
N GLN A 64 17.35 -25.01 7.14
CA GLN A 64 18.53 -24.91 7.99
C GLN A 64 19.28 -23.61 7.70
N PHE A 65 19.20 -22.64 8.61
CA PHE A 65 19.98 -21.41 8.54
C PHE A 65 21.45 -21.72 8.83
N GLN A 66 22.32 -21.33 7.90
CA GLN A 66 23.75 -21.62 7.97
C GLN A 66 24.53 -20.65 8.87
N ASN A 67 23.89 -19.59 9.37
CA ASN A 67 24.56 -18.63 10.23
C ASN A 67 24.69 -19.15 11.66
N THR A 68 25.91 -19.15 12.19
CA THR A 68 26.24 -19.70 13.53
C THR A 68 25.71 -18.82 14.66
N ASP A 69 25.55 -17.52 14.42
CA ASP A 69 25.03 -16.59 15.41
C ASP A 69 23.50 -16.64 15.47
N GLN A 70 22.96 -17.30 16.49
CA GLN A 70 21.51 -17.39 16.75
C GLN A 70 20.80 -16.02 16.76
N GLN A 71 21.51 -14.95 17.14
CA GLN A 71 20.97 -13.59 17.17
C GLN A 71 20.72 -12.98 15.78
N SER A 72 21.17 -13.63 14.71
CA SER A 72 21.08 -13.10 13.34
C SER A 72 19.85 -13.57 12.56
N VAL A 73 19.10 -14.54 13.09
CA VAL A 73 17.89 -15.07 12.44
C VAL A 73 16.67 -14.29 12.94
N ASP A 74 15.85 -13.83 12.00
CA ASP A 74 14.64 -13.06 12.32
C ASP A 74 13.63 -13.95 13.09
N PRO A 75 13.27 -13.63 14.34
CA PRO A 75 12.33 -14.44 15.13
C PRO A 75 10.96 -14.57 14.46
N LEU A 76 10.48 -13.53 13.76
CA LEU A 76 9.17 -13.53 13.10
C LEU A 76 9.16 -14.47 11.89
N LEU A 77 10.29 -14.56 11.18
CA LEU A 77 10.47 -15.51 10.10
C LEU A 77 10.41 -16.94 10.62
N VAL A 78 11.14 -17.23 11.71
CA VAL A 78 11.15 -18.56 12.35
C VAL A 78 9.75 -18.94 12.82
N GLU A 79 9.05 -18.04 13.50
CA GLU A 79 7.69 -18.27 13.98
C GLU A 79 6.73 -18.60 12.81
N SER A 80 6.82 -17.83 11.72
CA SER A 80 6.01 -18.04 10.52
C SER A 80 6.27 -19.42 9.89
N LEU A 81 7.52 -19.87 9.86
CA LEU A 81 7.92 -21.18 9.35
C LEU A 81 7.42 -22.31 10.25
N LEU A 82 7.56 -22.18 11.57
CA LEU A 82 7.06 -23.15 12.55
C LEU A 82 5.53 -23.26 12.52
N LYS A 83 4.83 -22.15 12.24
CA LYS A 83 3.37 -22.13 12.07
C LYS A 83 2.91 -22.90 10.82
N ALA A 84 3.76 -22.99 9.80
CA ALA A 84 3.53 -23.78 8.58
C ALA A 84 3.98 -25.25 8.72
N ASP A 85 4.25 -25.72 9.94
CA ASP A 85 4.74 -27.07 10.26
C ASP A 85 6.05 -27.44 9.54
N ILE A 86 6.89 -26.44 9.24
CA ILE A 86 8.23 -26.64 8.68
C ILE A 86 9.23 -26.81 9.83
N VAL A 87 10.12 -27.79 9.71
CA VAL A 87 11.21 -27.97 10.69
C VAL A 87 12.30 -26.93 10.45
N VAL A 88 12.60 -26.12 11.47
CA VAL A 88 13.61 -25.06 11.38
C VAL A 88 14.85 -25.42 12.20
N TYR A 89 16.02 -25.29 11.60
CA TYR A 89 17.32 -25.39 12.26
C TYR A 89 18.05 -24.06 12.19
N VAL A 90 18.65 -23.65 13.31
CA VAL A 90 19.60 -22.53 13.37
C VAL A 90 20.94 -23.09 13.81
N GLY A 91 21.89 -23.16 12.87
CA GLY A 91 23.11 -23.95 13.05
C GLY A 91 22.79 -25.44 13.22
N SER A 92 23.16 -25.99 14.38
CA SER A 92 22.87 -27.38 14.78
C SER A 92 21.63 -27.53 15.66
N THR A 93 21.02 -26.43 16.08
CA THR A 93 19.90 -26.45 17.03
C THR A 93 18.59 -26.54 16.28
N LYS A 94 17.84 -27.63 16.52
CA LYS A 94 16.47 -27.78 16.02
C LYS A 94 15.54 -26.91 16.86
N LEU A 95 14.83 -25.99 16.21
CA LEU A 95 13.77 -25.22 16.85
C LEU A 95 12.49 -26.04 16.76
N VAL A 96 11.90 -26.32 17.92
CA VAL A 96 10.65 -27.05 18.03
C VAL A 96 9.59 -26.05 18.46
N LYS A 97 8.43 -26.07 17.80
CA LYS A 97 7.26 -25.33 18.24
C LYS A 97 6.95 -25.77 19.66
N GLU A 98 7.15 -24.90 20.63
CA GLU A 98 6.69 -25.16 21.99
C GLU A 98 5.17 -25.17 21.91
N ILE A 99 4.61 -26.37 21.86
CA ILE A 99 3.17 -26.56 21.95
C ILE A 99 2.85 -26.19 23.38
N VAL A 100 2.51 -24.92 23.59
CA VAL A 100 1.82 -24.50 24.81
C VAL A 100 0.59 -25.38 24.84
N LYS A 101 0.62 -26.42 25.69
CA LYS A 101 -0.53 -27.25 25.97
C LYS A 101 -1.54 -26.31 26.58
N GLU A 102 -2.42 -25.78 25.75
CA GLU A 102 -3.54 -24.98 26.17
C GLU A 102 -4.26 -25.80 27.24
N VAL A 103 -4.22 -25.31 28.48
CA VAL A 103 -4.89 -25.93 29.60
C VAL A 103 -6.36 -25.83 29.27
N ILE A 104 -6.91 -26.91 28.71
CA ILE A 104 -8.33 -27.02 28.37
C ILE A 104 -9.08 -26.72 29.67
N PRO A 105 -9.76 -25.57 29.79
CA PRO A 105 -10.56 -25.32 30.97
C PRO A 105 -11.64 -26.41 31.01
N PRO A 106 -11.96 -26.95 32.20
CA PRO A 106 -12.99 -27.96 32.34
C PRO A 106 -14.28 -27.48 31.67
N PRO A 107 -15.01 -28.38 30.99
CA PRO A 107 -16.20 -28.01 30.24
C PRO A 107 -17.21 -27.35 31.18
N ASP A 108 -17.45 -26.05 30.98
CA ASP A 108 -18.50 -25.31 31.66
C ASP A 108 -19.86 -25.91 31.26
N THR A 109 -20.41 -26.76 32.12
CA THR A 109 -21.71 -27.44 31.94
C THR A 109 -22.93 -26.52 32.06
N VAL A 110 -22.76 -25.20 32.01
CA VAL A 110 -23.88 -24.25 32.11
C VAL A 110 -24.51 -24.08 30.73
N ARG A 111 -25.41 -25.00 30.40
CA ARG A 111 -26.32 -24.94 29.24
C ARG A 111 -27.25 -23.73 29.39
N LYS A 112 -26.79 -22.53 28.99
CA LYS A 112 -27.65 -21.35 28.84
C LYS A 112 -28.69 -21.64 27.75
N LYS A 113 -29.97 -21.66 28.14
CA LYS A 113 -31.09 -21.68 27.20
C LYS A 113 -31.01 -20.44 26.30
N THR A 114 -30.72 -20.66 25.02
CA THR A 114 -30.81 -19.63 23.98
C THR A 114 -32.26 -19.15 23.88
N PRO A 115 -32.56 -17.86 24.10
CA PRO A 115 -33.88 -17.31 23.81
C PRO A 115 -34.15 -17.44 22.32
N GLN A 116 -35.29 -18.04 21.95
CA GLN A 116 -35.77 -18.06 20.57
C GLN A 116 -35.98 -16.61 20.12
N LEU A 117 -35.23 -16.18 19.10
CA LEU A 117 -35.48 -14.92 18.40
C LEU A 117 -36.85 -15.04 17.69
N THR A 118 -37.84 -14.33 18.22
CA THR A 118 -39.07 -14.01 17.49
C THR A 118 -38.72 -13.08 16.33
N ARG A 119 -38.96 -13.55 15.09
CA ARG A 119 -38.83 -12.75 13.87
C ARG A 119 -39.79 -11.54 13.96
N PRO A 120 -39.31 -10.29 13.84
CA PRO A 120 -40.20 -9.15 13.67
C PRO A 120 -40.94 -9.26 12.33
N ALA A 121 -42.22 -8.89 12.36
CA ALA A 121 -43.09 -8.86 11.20
C ALA A 121 -42.53 -7.92 10.12
N VAL A 122 -42.47 -8.43 8.90
CA VAL A 122 -42.08 -7.66 7.71
C VAL A 122 -43.20 -6.67 7.41
N THR A 123 -42.97 -5.39 7.72
CA THR A 123 -43.83 -4.29 7.27
C THR A 123 -43.70 -4.16 5.75
N PRO A 124 -44.80 -4.13 4.97
CA PRO A 124 -44.75 -3.92 3.54
C PRO A 124 -44.13 -2.55 3.23
N GLN A 125 -43.04 -2.57 2.45
CA GLN A 125 -42.39 -1.38 1.95
C GLN A 125 -43.32 -0.74 0.88
N PRO A 126 -43.68 0.55 0.98
CA PRO A 126 -44.52 1.19 -0.02
C PRO A 126 -43.81 1.22 -1.37
N ALA A 127 -44.56 0.94 -2.43
CA ALA A 127 -44.10 0.89 -3.80
C ALA A 127 -43.37 2.19 -4.16
N ASN A 128 -42.08 2.07 -4.49
CA ASN A 128 -41.27 3.17 -5.01
C ASN A 128 -41.89 3.67 -6.31
N GLU A 129 -42.29 4.94 -6.32
CA GLU A 129 -42.77 5.64 -7.51
C GLU A 129 -41.67 5.66 -8.58
N THR A 130 -42.04 5.20 -9.77
CA THR A 130 -41.21 5.21 -10.97
C THR A 130 -40.71 6.63 -11.25
N PRO A 131 -39.39 6.87 -11.35
CA PRO A 131 -38.86 8.18 -11.70
C PRO A 131 -39.37 8.59 -13.08
N LYS A 132 -40.10 9.71 -13.17
CA LYS A 132 -40.44 10.34 -14.45
C LYS A 132 -39.15 10.63 -15.22
N GLN A 133 -38.96 9.94 -16.34
CA GLN A 133 -37.92 10.25 -17.33
C GLN A 133 -38.06 11.70 -17.78
N VAL A 134 -37.19 12.57 -17.26
CA VAL A 134 -36.98 13.90 -17.82
C VAL A 134 -36.18 13.68 -19.10
N ARG A 135 -36.80 13.94 -20.26
CA ARG A 135 -36.12 13.91 -21.56
C ARG A 135 -34.97 14.93 -21.51
N PRO A 136 -33.71 14.53 -21.76
CA PRO A 136 -32.62 15.48 -21.89
C PRO A 136 -32.89 16.40 -23.07
N LYS A 137 -32.73 17.72 -22.85
CA LYS A 137 -32.74 18.72 -23.92
C LYS A 137 -31.66 18.37 -24.95
N PRO A 138 -31.89 18.60 -26.25
CA PRO A 138 -30.88 18.39 -27.28
C PRO A 138 -29.65 19.25 -26.94
N VAL A 139 -28.52 18.59 -26.71
CA VAL A 139 -27.24 19.27 -26.57
C VAL A 139 -26.87 19.75 -27.98
N PRO A 140 -26.56 21.05 -28.17
CA PRO A 140 -26.09 21.55 -29.45
C PRO A 140 -24.83 20.78 -29.87
N PRO A 141 -24.64 20.50 -31.17
CA PRO A 141 -23.50 19.75 -31.66
C PRO A 141 -22.21 20.40 -31.16
N SER A 142 -21.52 19.73 -30.25
CA SER A 142 -20.21 20.17 -29.80
C SER A 142 -19.24 19.93 -30.95
N ASP A 143 -18.64 21.00 -31.46
CA ASP A 143 -17.55 20.99 -32.42
C ASP A 143 -16.36 20.18 -31.87
N SER A 144 -16.42 18.87 -32.05
CA SER A 144 -15.35 17.91 -31.70
C SER A 144 -14.11 18.11 -32.58
N THR A 145 -14.24 18.85 -33.67
CA THR A 145 -13.16 19.19 -34.61
C THR A 145 -12.11 20.11 -33.99
N ILE A 146 -12.49 21.05 -33.11
CA ILE A 146 -11.54 22.00 -32.47
C ILE A 146 -10.67 21.29 -31.41
N VAL A 147 -11.20 20.24 -30.76
CA VAL A 147 -10.45 19.46 -29.77
C VAL A 147 -9.43 18.54 -30.46
N ALA A 148 -9.79 17.97 -31.61
CA ALA A 148 -8.90 17.11 -32.38
C ALA A 148 -7.72 17.87 -33.01
N GLU A 149 -7.95 19.07 -33.54
CA GLU A 149 -6.90 19.86 -34.22
C GLU A 149 -5.88 20.46 -33.23
N ALA A 150 -6.29 20.74 -31.98
CA ALA A 150 -5.38 21.13 -30.90
C ALA A 150 -4.51 19.96 -30.38
N LEU A 151 -4.99 18.72 -30.52
CA LEU A 151 -4.27 17.51 -30.14
C LEU A 151 -3.19 17.11 -31.15
N GLU A 152 -3.34 17.46 -32.44
CA GLU A 152 -2.46 16.97 -33.50
C GLU A 152 -1.14 17.76 -33.69
N LYS A 153 -1.06 19.00 -33.19
CA LYS A 153 0.15 19.85 -33.33
C LYS A 153 0.98 20.02 -32.06
N GLY A 154 0.50 19.54 -30.92
CA GLY A 154 1.27 19.51 -29.68
C GLY A 154 2.15 18.27 -29.64
N LYS A 155 3.49 18.41 -29.74
CA LYS A 155 4.43 17.34 -29.38
C LYS A 155 4.00 16.74 -28.04
N LEU A 156 3.52 15.49 -28.06
CA LEU A 156 3.08 14.72 -26.88
C LEU A 156 4.25 14.35 -25.94
N ASN A 157 5.35 15.09 -25.98
CA ASN A 157 6.62 14.71 -25.40
C ASN A 157 6.67 14.95 -23.87
N ASN A 158 5.56 15.24 -23.19
CA ASN A 158 5.55 15.60 -21.77
C ASN A 158 4.64 14.70 -20.93
N PHE A 159 4.46 13.45 -21.38
CA PHE A 159 3.84 12.42 -20.57
C PHE A 159 4.90 11.67 -19.76
N TYR A 160 4.58 11.44 -18.51
CA TYR A 160 5.38 10.67 -17.58
C TYR A 160 4.57 9.50 -17.04
N GLY A 161 5.19 8.33 -17.04
CA GLY A 161 4.70 7.13 -16.39
C GLY A 161 5.49 6.91 -15.11
N GLY A 162 4.79 6.76 -14.00
CA GLY A 162 5.36 6.50 -12.70
C GLY A 162 4.88 5.19 -12.13
N VAL A 163 5.76 4.47 -11.42
CA VAL A 163 5.40 3.33 -10.56
C VAL A 163 5.87 3.62 -9.15
N GLY A 164 5.04 3.33 -8.15
CA GLY A 164 5.34 3.76 -6.80
C GLY A 164 4.47 3.16 -5.70
N LEU A 165 4.81 3.59 -4.49
CA LEU A 165 4.16 3.27 -3.24
C LEU A 165 3.66 4.58 -2.61
N GLY A 166 2.43 4.55 -2.10
CA GLY A 166 1.84 5.66 -1.37
C GLY A 166 0.53 6.14 -1.97
N LEU A 167 -0.02 7.20 -1.40
CA LEU A 167 -1.39 7.63 -1.69
C LEU A 167 -1.53 8.11 -3.15
N ASP A 168 -0.58 8.91 -3.63
CA ASP A 168 -0.55 9.45 -4.99
C ASP A 168 -0.31 8.39 -6.09
N TYR A 169 -0.07 7.12 -5.73
CA TYR A 169 -0.02 5.96 -6.63
C TYR A 169 -1.19 4.98 -6.42
N GLY A 170 -2.15 5.31 -5.55
CA GLY A 170 -3.26 4.41 -5.21
C GLY A 170 -2.85 3.21 -4.35
N GLY A 171 -1.88 3.39 -3.45
CA GLY A 171 -1.29 2.32 -2.65
C GLY A 171 -0.03 1.78 -3.32
N VAL A 172 -0.09 0.62 -3.95
CA VAL A 172 0.96 0.09 -4.84
C VAL A 172 0.44 0.18 -6.26
N GLY A 173 1.02 1.05 -7.10
CA GLY A 173 0.42 1.31 -8.39
C GLY A 173 1.22 2.21 -9.32
N GLY A 174 0.50 2.78 -10.27
CA GLY A 174 1.04 3.63 -11.31
C GLY A 174 0.43 5.03 -11.30
N ARG A 175 1.19 5.99 -11.84
CA ARG A 175 0.79 7.39 -11.97
C ARG A 175 1.15 7.90 -13.36
N LEU A 176 0.18 8.42 -14.10
CA LEU A 176 0.38 9.12 -15.35
C LEU A 176 0.33 10.63 -15.08
N THR A 177 1.36 11.35 -15.49
CA THR A 177 1.45 12.80 -15.31
C THR A 177 1.67 13.48 -16.66
N TYR A 178 0.86 14.49 -16.97
CA TYR A 178 1.03 15.36 -18.12
C TYR A 178 1.49 16.74 -17.66
N ILE A 179 2.59 17.24 -18.23
CA ILE A 179 3.17 18.54 -17.87
C ILE A 179 3.14 19.45 -19.12
N PRO A 180 2.14 20.32 -19.28
CA PRO A 180 2.11 21.25 -20.40
C PRO A 180 3.33 22.20 -20.38
N GLY A 181 3.95 22.41 -21.55
CA GLY A 181 5.01 23.40 -21.74
C GLY A 181 6.43 22.88 -21.55
N ASP A 182 7.30 23.72 -21.00
CA ASP A 182 8.70 23.40 -20.75
C ASP A 182 8.82 22.72 -19.37
N ASP A 183 9.03 21.41 -19.37
CA ASP A 183 9.18 20.56 -18.18
C ASP A 183 10.39 20.91 -17.31
N LYS A 184 11.30 21.74 -17.83
CA LYS A 184 12.47 22.24 -17.09
C LYS A 184 12.14 23.43 -16.21
N LYS A 185 11.08 24.19 -16.51
CA LYS A 185 10.67 25.38 -15.77
C LYS A 185 9.65 25.06 -14.68
N THR A 186 9.37 26.06 -13.85
CA THR A 186 8.22 26.04 -12.97
C THR A 186 6.96 25.74 -13.78
N SER A 187 6.33 24.61 -13.50
CA SER A 187 5.27 24.04 -14.34
C SER A 187 4.19 23.40 -13.48
N VAL A 188 2.98 23.36 -14.02
CA VAL A 188 1.83 22.71 -13.40
C VAL A 188 1.55 21.44 -14.17
N GLY A 189 1.72 20.29 -13.52
CA GLY A 189 1.33 18.98 -14.06
C GLY A 189 -0.07 18.57 -13.61
N VAL A 190 -0.78 17.87 -14.47
CA VAL A 190 -2.02 17.15 -14.12
C VAL A 190 -1.70 15.67 -14.07
N PHE A 191 -2.20 14.95 -13.08
CA PHE A 191 -1.93 13.53 -12.96
C PHE A 191 -3.17 12.70 -12.64
N PHE A 192 -3.10 11.43 -13.06
CA PHE A 192 -4.03 10.37 -12.71
C PHE A 192 -3.23 9.16 -12.23
N ALA A 193 -3.68 8.52 -11.17
CA ALA A 193 -3.02 7.38 -10.58
C ALA A 193 -4.02 6.30 -10.19
N ALA A 194 -3.58 5.05 -10.28
CA ALA A 194 -4.38 3.89 -9.92
C ALA A 194 -3.48 2.77 -9.39
N GLY A 195 -3.98 2.03 -8.40
CA GLY A 195 -3.20 1.01 -7.73
C GLY A 195 -4.02 0.12 -6.80
N LEU A 196 -3.31 -0.75 -6.09
CA LEU A 196 -3.85 -1.61 -5.05
C LEU A 196 -3.55 -0.99 -3.68
N ALA A 197 -4.60 -0.51 -3.01
CA ALA A 197 -4.57 -0.13 -1.61
C ALA A 197 -4.76 -1.35 -0.70
N LEU A 198 -4.70 -1.14 0.62
CA LEU A 198 -4.92 -2.19 1.62
C LEU A 198 -6.29 -2.88 1.47
N ASN A 199 -7.29 -2.17 0.95
CA ASN A 199 -8.65 -2.66 0.71
C ASN A 199 -9.01 -2.71 -0.79
N GLY A 200 -8.08 -3.14 -1.64
CA GLY A 200 -8.32 -3.39 -3.05
C GLY A 200 -8.00 -2.20 -3.97
N PHE A 201 -8.66 -2.11 -5.12
CA PHE A 201 -8.36 -1.11 -6.13
C PHE A 201 -8.68 0.31 -5.65
N SER A 202 -7.80 1.27 -5.95
CA SER A 202 -7.99 2.68 -5.65
C SER A 202 -7.40 3.58 -6.73
N TYR A 203 -7.87 4.82 -6.80
CA TYR A 203 -7.39 5.82 -7.75
C TYR A 203 -7.30 7.20 -7.11
N ASN A 204 -6.46 8.05 -7.71
CA ASN A 204 -6.26 9.44 -7.35
C ASN A 204 -6.08 10.30 -8.59
N ALA A 205 -6.57 11.53 -8.56
CA ALA A 205 -6.34 12.52 -9.62
C ALA A 205 -6.03 13.87 -9.00
N GLY A 206 -5.13 14.63 -9.62
CA GLY A 206 -4.72 15.91 -9.03
C GLY A 206 -3.86 16.76 -9.94
N VAL A 207 -3.36 17.83 -9.33
CA VAL A 207 -2.42 18.77 -9.92
C VAL A 207 -1.15 18.84 -9.07
N SER A 208 -0.02 19.10 -9.71
CA SER A 208 1.28 19.24 -9.05
C SER A 208 2.02 20.45 -9.61
N LEU A 209 2.46 21.33 -8.73
CA LEU A 209 3.33 22.46 -9.03
C LEU A 209 4.78 22.04 -8.81
N ARG A 210 5.60 22.08 -9.86
CA ARG A 210 7.03 21.85 -9.84
C ARG A 210 7.75 23.18 -9.80
N ILE A 211 8.73 23.37 -8.92
CA ILE A 211 9.36 24.68 -8.70
C ILE A 211 10.86 24.64 -9.04
N GLY A 212 11.23 25.22 -10.17
CA GLY A 212 12.61 25.36 -10.62
C GLY A 212 13.17 24.18 -11.42
N GLU A 213 14.41 24.34 -11.89
CA GLU A 213 14.98 23.48 -12.96
C GLU A 213 16.05 22.51 -12.46
N LYS A 214 16.44 22.65 -11.19
CA LYS A 214 17.57 21.94 -10.58
C LYS A 214 17.35 20.43 -10.56
N ARG A 215 18.41 19.68 -10.27
CA ARG A 215 18.34 18.22 -10.08
C ARG A 215 17.32 17.81 -9.00
N LEU A 216 17.23 18.62 -7.95
CA LEU A 216 16.22 18.48 -6.90
C LEU A 216 15.14 19.55 -7.14
N VAL A 217 13.95 19.12 -7.54
CA VAL A 217 12.81 20.00 -7.86
C VAL A 217 11.78 19.87 -6.74
N PRO A 218 11.61 20.89 -5.89
CA PRO A 218 10.51 20.92 -4.93
C PRO A 218 9.15 20.82 -5.62
N THR A 219 8.23 20.07 -5.02
CA THR A 219 6.87 19.88 -5.52
C THR A 219 5.83 20.23 -4.47
N LEU A 220 4.70 20.78 -4.93
CA LEU A 220 3.50 21.01 -4.15
C LEU A 220 2.31 20.45 -4.93
N SER A 221 1.58 19.51 -4.34
CA SER A 221 0.50 18.80 -5.04
C SER A 221 -0.82 18.92 -4.29
N ALA A 222 -1.92 18.93 -5.03
CA ALA A 222 -3.27 18.83 -4.50
C ALA A 222 -4.04 17.78 -5.31
N MET A 223 -4.75 16.89 -4.64
CA MET A 223 -5.44 15.78 -5.28
C MET A 223 -6.76 15.43 -4.61
N TYR A 224 -7.61 14.77 -5.37
CA TYR A 224 -8.82 14.14 -4.89
C TYR A 224 -8.81 12.66 -5.29
N GLY A 225 -9.11 11.81 -4.32
CA GLY A 225 -9.24 10.38 -4.55
C GLY A 225 -9.15 9.63 -3.23
N TYR A 226 -8.66 8.40 -3.26
CA TYR A 226 -8.51 7.58 -2.06
C TYR A 226 -7.60 8.28 -1.03
N ASN A 227 -8.07 8.43 0.21
CA ASN A 227 -7.35 9.14 1.28
C ASN A 227 -7.30 8.42 2.65
N GLY A 228 -7.89 7.22 2.75
CA GLY A 228 -7.82 6.38 3.95
C GLY A 228 -8.54 5.05 3.80
N VAL A 229 -7.96 3.98 4.34
CA VAL A 229 -8.58 2.65 4.46
C VAL A 229 -8.76 2.35 5.94
N ILE A 230 -9.91 1.77 6.29
CA ILE A 230 -10.10 0.97 7.49
C ILE A 230 -10.11 -0.50 7.04
N LYS A 231 -9.25 -1.32 7.65
CA LYS A 231 -9.19 -2.76 7.40
C LYS A 231 -9.12 -3.50 8.72
N VAL A 232 -10.05 -4.43 8.94
CA VAL A 232 -10.13 -5.21 10.18
C VAL A 232 -9.86 -6.68 9.88
N ILE A 233 -8.77 -7.21 10.45
CA ILE A 233 -8.37 -8.60 10.24
C ILE A 233 -9.43 -9.53 10.83
N GLY A 234 -9.94 -10.46 10.01
CA GLY A 234 -10.97 -11.42 10.43
C GLY A 234 -12.41 -10.89 10.42
N ALA A 235 -12.63 -9.62 10.05
CA ALA A 235 -13.95 -9.02 10.01
C ALA A 235 -14.14 -8.10 8.78
N PRO A 236 -14.16 -8.68 7.56
CA PRO A 236 -14.18 -7.92 6.31
C PRO A 236 -15.42 -7.05 6.11
N GLN A 237 -16.49 -7.27 6.89
CA GLN A 237 -17.67 -6.40 6.92
C GLN A 237 -17.36 -4.95 7.37
N TYR A 238 -16.21 -4.73 8.02
CA TYR A 238 -15.74 -3.40 8.42
C TYR A 238 -14.75 -2.78 7.43
N ASP A 239 -14.33 -3.53 6.39
CA ASP A 239 -13.34 -3.05 5.45
C ASP A 239 -13.94 -1.94 4.57
N LYS A 240 -13.38 -0.74 4.65
CA LYS A 240 -13.92 0.44 3.97
C LYS A 240 -12.83 1.36 3.45
N THR A 241 -13.06 1.86 2.25
CA THR A 241 -12.18 2.77 1.51
C THR A 241 -12.84 4.14 1.45
N TYR A 242 -12.10 5.19 1.80
CA TYR A 242 -12.60 6.55 1.85
C TYR A 242 -11.91 7.43 0.82
N TYR A 243 -12.68 8.38 0.29
CA TYR A 243 -12.25 9.32 -0.73
C TYR A 243 -12.39 10.74 -0.20
N GLY A 244 -11.45 11.60 -0.59
CA GLY A 244 -11.45 13.00 -0.20
C GLY A 244 -10.24 13.76 -0.73
N PRO A 245 -10.16 15.06 -0.44
CA PRO A 245 -9.02 15.87 -0.84
C PRO A 245 -7.78 15.53 -0.02
N SER A 246 -6.61 15.76 -0.61
CA SER A 246 -5.29 15.69 0.04
C SER A 246 -4.37 16.76 -0.53
N VAL A 247 -3.45 17.26 0.30
CA VAL A 247 -2.34 18.12 -0.16
C VAL A 247 -1.02 17.43 0.12
N ALA A 248 -0.01 17.70 -0.70
CA ALA A 248 1.31 17.09 -0.56
C ALA A 248 2.43 18.10 -0.79
N LEU A 249 3.53 17.92 -0.07
CA LEU A 249 4.79 18.63 -0.29
C LEU A 249 5.87 17.58 -0.53
N GLY A 250 6.69 17.77 -1.56
CA GLY A 250 7.70 16.79 -1.91
C GLY A 250 8.87 17.36 -2.70
N PHE A 251 9.60 16.43 -3.31
CA PHE A 251 10.63 16.75 -4.28
C PHE A 251 10.78 15.62 -5.31
N GLU A 252 11.19 16.01 -6.50
CA GLU A 252 11.70 15.12 -7.53
C GLU A 252 13.21 15.19 -7.54
N ASN A 253 13.88 14.04 -7.55
CA ASN A 253 15.32 13.94 -7.72
C ASN A 253 15.61 13.31 -9.09
N LYS A 254 16.04 14.15 -10.04
CA LYS A 254 16.44 13.72 -11.39
C LYS A 254 17.61 12.75 -11.30
N THR A 255 17.53 11.69 -12.09
CA THR A 255 18.60 10.69 -12.16
C THR A 255 19.86 11.29 -12.80
N ARG A 256 21.04 10.80 -12.42
CA ARG A 256 22.32 11.36 -12.91
C ARG A 256 22.48 11.27 -14.44
N ASN A 257 21.85 10.26 -15.04
CA ASN A 257 22.05 9.91 -16.45
C ASN A 257 20.86 10.29 -17.34
N SER A 258 19.81 10.88 -16.77
CA SER A 258 18.62 11.31 -17.52
C SER A 258 17.89 12.41 -16.76
N ASP A 259 17.70 13.55 -17.43
CA ASP A 259 16.84 14.65 -16.96
C ASP A 259 15.35 14.30 -17.06
N ASP A 260 15.02 13.26 -17.84
CA ASP A 260 13.66 12.81 -18.10
C ASP A 260 13.13 11.82 -17.06
N ASN A 261 14.03 11.22 -16.27
CA ASN A 261 13.68 10.24 -15.24
C ASN A 261 13.98 10.78 -13.84
N PHE A 262 13.08 10.52 -12.89
CA PHE A 262 13.24 11.02 -11.53
C PHE A 262 12.62 10.11 -10.48
N ILE A 263 13.15 10.19 -9.27
CA ILE A 263 12.51 9.64 -8.07
C ILE A 263 11.67 10.76 -7.46
N HIS A 264 10.40 10.49 -7.24
CA HIS A 264 9.45 11.40 -6.61
C HIS A 264 9.19 10.96 -5.17
N VAL A 265 9.36 11.86 -4.20
CA VAL A 265 9.07 11.62 -2.79
C VAL A 265 8.16 12.73 -2.27
N GLU A 266 7.05 12.36 -1.64
CA GLU A 266 6.06 13.31 -1.12
C GLU A 266 5.67 12.98 0.32
N LEU A 267 5.41 14.02 1.11
CA LEU A 267 4.70 13.98 2.37
C LEU A 267 3.26 14.47 2.11
N ILE A 268 2.27 13.64 2.44
CA ILE A 268 0.87 13.87 2.10
C ILE A 268 0.04 14.06 3.37
N ILE A 269 -0.81 15.08 3.36
CA ILE A 269 -1.78 15.38 4.41
C ILE A 269 -3.19 15.11 3.85
N PRO A 270 -3.81 13.97 4.19
CA PRO A 270 -5.17 13.64 3.76
C PRO A 270 -6.23 14.33 4.63
N PHE A 271 -7.22 14.96 4.00
CA PHE A 271 -8.39 15.52 4.68
C PHE A 271 -9.49 14.47 4.76
N ARG A 272 -9.49 13.69 5.83
CA ARG A 272 -10.43 12.58 6.03
C ARG A 272 -11.83 13.09 6.38
N SER A 273 -12.85 12.42 5.87
CA SER A 273 -14.24 12.83 6.05
C SER A 273 -14.76 12.51 7.45
N ALA A 274 -15.86 13.14 7.86
CA ALA A 274 -16.54 12.80 9.12
C ALA A 274 -16.96 11.33 9.17
N ALA A 275 -17.35 10.75 8.02
CA ALA A 275 -17.68 9.33 7.92
C ALA A 275 -16.51 8.43 8.34
N PHE A 276 -15.29 8.74 7.88
CA PHE A 276 -14.08 8.02 8.31
C PHE A 276 -13.90 8.06 9.84
N HIS A 277 -14.03 9.25 10.43
CA HIS A 277 -13.87 9.41 11.88
C HIS A 277 -14.98 8.75 12.69
N ASN A 278 -16.21 8.75 12.20
CA ASN A 278 -17.33 8.09 12.86
C ASN A 278 -17.15 6.57 12.84
N ASP A 279 -16.76 6.01 11.69
CA ASP A 279 -16.53 4.57 11.54
C ASP A 279 -15.30 4.13 12.37
N LEU A 280 -14.22 4.93 12.39
CA LEU A 280 -13.05 4.68 13.25
C LEU A 280 -13.44 4.67 14.74
N LYS A 281 -14.22 5.66 15.20
CA LYS A 281 -14.69 5.72 16.60
C LYS A 281 -15.62 4.55 16.94
N ALA A 282 -16.49 4.16 16.02
CA ALA A 282 -17.36 3.00 16.21
C ALA A 282 -16.55 1.71 16.42
N LEU A 283 -15.43 1.56 15.70
CA LEU A 283 -14.51 0.43 15.87
C LEU A 283 -13.70 0.53 17.16
N GLN A 284 -13.23 1.72 17.54
CA GLN A 284 -12.51 1.95 18.80
C GLN A 284 -13.38 1.65 20.04
N ASN A 285 -14.70 1.86 19.94
CA ASN A 285 -15.65 1.54 21.00
C ASN A 285 -16.03 0.06 21.05
N ASN A 286 -15.58 -0.76 20.10
CA ASN A 286 -15.86 -2.19 20.08
C ASN A 286 -14.75 -2.95 20.85
N PRO A 287 -15.05 -3.58 22.00
CA PRO A 287 -14.04 -4.27 22.81
C PRO A 287 -13.43 -5.50 22.14
N GLY A 288 -14.03 -6.00 21.05
CA GLY A 288 -13.49 -7.12 20.26
C GLY A 288 -12.56 -6.72 19.12
N ILE A 289 -12.28 -5.42 18.93
CA ILE A 289 -11.45 -4.92 17.83
C ILE A 289 -10.37 -4.01 18.40
N GLU A 290 -9.11 -4.41 18.22
CA GLU A 290 -7.97 -3.55 18.46
C GLU A 290 -7.66 -2.75 17.18
N ILE A 291 -7.69 -1.42 17.27
CA ILE A 291 -7.43 -0.54 16.12
C ILE A 291 -6.53 0.62 16.54
N ASN A 292 -5.53 0.90 15.71
CA ASN A 292 -4.61 2.02 15.89
C ASN A 292 -5.12 3.26 15.18
N ASP A 293 -4.84 4.43 15.75
CA ASP A 293 -5.12 5.69 15.07
C ASP A 293 -4.28 5.82 13.79
N PRO A 294 -4.89 6.27 12.68
CA PRO A 294 -4.16 6.47 11.44
C PRO A 294 -3.21 7.65 11.57
N SER A 295 -2.04 7.56 10.95
CA SER A 295 -1.10 8.69 10.88
C SER A 295 -1.76 9.92 10.24
N PRO A 296 -1.55 11.14 10.78
CA PRO A 296 -2.05 12.37 10.18
C PRO A 296 -1.31 12.72 8.89
N VAL A 297 -0.11 12.15 8.68
CA VAL A 297 0.73 12.35 7.50
C VAL A 297 1.12 11.01 6.88
N LEU A 298 1.21 10.98 5.55
CA LEU A 298 1.60 9.79 4.79
C LEU A 298 2.85 10.11 3.96
N ILE A 299 3.62 9.09 3.62
CA ILE A 299 4.78 9.23 2.75
C ILE A 299 4.49 8.45 1.47
N SER A 300 4.87 9.03 0.33
CA SER A 300 4.89 8.34 -0.94
C SER A 300 6.27 8.40 -1.59
N ILE A 301 6.58 7.37 -2.36
CA ILE A 301 7.79 7.26 -3.15
C ILE A 301 7.48 6.56 -4.47
N GLY A 302 8.00 7.08 -5.59
CA GLY A 302 7.91 6.38 -6.86
C GLY A 302 8.96 6.82 -7.86
N TYR A 303 9.11 6.03 -8.91
CA TYR A 303 10.03 6.28 -10.01
C TYR A 303 9.23 6.64 -11.25
N HIS A 304 9.60 7.75 -11.90
CA HIS A 304 8.95 8.26 -13.11
C HIS A 304 9.91 8.24 -14.28
N PHE A 305 9.36 7.89 -15.44
CA PHE A 305 10.03 7.91 -16.74
C PHE A 305 9.14 8.61 -17.77
N LYS A 306 9.79 9.34 -18.67
CA LYS A 306 9.14 10.00 -19.81
C LYS A 306 8.93 9.01 -20.95
N PHE A 307 7.83 9.13 -21.70
CA PHE A 307 7.55 8.31 -22.87
C PHE A 307 6.86 9.08 -23.99
#